data_AF-A0A4V5TPD4-F1
#
_entry.id   AF-A0A4V5TPD4-F1
#
_cell.length_a   1.000
_cell.length_b   1.000
_cell.length_c   1.000
_cell.angle_alpha   90.00
_cell.angle_beta   90.00
_cell.angle_gamma   90.00
#
_symmetry.space_group_name_H-M   'P 1'
#
loop_
_entity.id
_entity.type
_entity.pdbx_description
1 polymer ?
#
loop_
_entity_poly.entity_id
_entity_poly.type
_entity_poly.pdbx_seq_one_letter_code
_entity_poly.pdbx_strand_id
1 'polypeptide(L)' 'SNTRIYQKNLNPDYFQDGRIKKGTEYIQIDMEVLMNSLQPGQTYEISDAYVGMTDKVPTRVIVHRLT' A
#
# COMPACT_ATOMS: atom_id res chain seq x y z
N SER A 1 -4.67 -16.88 1.44
CA SER A 1 -3.60 -15.99 0.98
C SER A 1 -4.20 -14.70 0.46
N ASN A 2 -4.26 -13.67 1.31
CA ASN A 2 -4.72 -12.34 0.92
C ASN A 2 -3.50 -11.42 0.99
N THR A 3 -2.84 -11.24 -0.15
CA THR A 3 -1.68 -10.36 -0.28
C THR A 3 -2.18 -8.91 -0.17
N ARG A 4 -2.05 -8.32 1.02
CA ARG A 4 -2.36 -6.90 1.23
C ARG A 4 -1.17 -6.06 0.83
N ILE A 5 -1.45 -4.97 0.12
CA ILE A 5 -0.45 -4.00 -0.34
C ILE A 5 -0.65 -2.72 0.47
N TYR A 6 0.45 -2.15 0.92
CA TYR A 6 0.48 -0.97 1.77
C TYR A 6 1.43 0.07 1.19
N GLN A 7 1.19 1.32 1.53
CA GLN A 7 2.17 2.40 1.42
C GLN A 7 2.47 2.96 2.82
N LYS A 8 3.66 3.50 3.01
CA LYS A 8 4.02 4.17 4.26
C LYS A 8 3.15 5.40 4.46
N ASN A 9 2.58 5.57 5.65
CA ASN A 9 1.83 6.77 5.97
C ASN A 9 2.79 7.95 6.18
N LEU A 10 2.59 9.04 5.45
CA LEU A 10 3.37 10.28 5.63
C LEU A 10 3.00 11.02 6.93
N ASN A 11 1.79 10.79 7.45
CA ASN A 11 1.27 11.41 8.66
C ASN A 11 0.73 10.33 9.63
N PRO A 12 1.61 9.52 10.26
CA PRO A 12 1.17 8.53 11.24
C PRO A 12 0.76 9.21 12.54
N ASP A 13 -0.06 8.50 13.32
CA ASP A 13 -0.39 8.92 14.67
C ASP A 13 0.75 8.58 15.63
N TYR A 14 0.90 9.40 16.68
CA TYR A 14 1.89 9.20 17.73
C TYR A 14 1.23 9.03 19.10
N PHE A 15 1.86 8.25 19.97
CA PHE A 15 1.60 8.28 21.41
C PHE A 15 2.18 9.55 22.04
N GLN A 16 1.78 9.88 23.26
CA GLN A 16 2.27 11.07 23.97
C GLN A 16 3.79 11.06 24.17
N ASP A 17 4.41 9.88 24.19
CA ASP A 17 5.86 9.69 24.29
C ASP A 17 6.60 9.78 22.95
N GLY A 18 5.90 10.11 21.86
CA GLY A 18 6.49 10.25 20.52
C GLY A 18 6.69 8.94 19.76
N ARG A 19 6.31 7.77 20.30
CA ARG A 19 6.32 6.52 19.54
C ARG A 19 5.19 6.50 18.52
N ILE A 20 5.45 6.01 17.30
CA ILE A 20 4.42 5.82 16.28
C ILE A 20 3.42 4.76 16.75
N LYS A 21 2.13 5.04 16.57
CA LYS A 21 1.09 4.02 16.68
C LYS A 21 1.19 3.10 15.46
N LYS A 22 1.67 1.87 15.66
CA LYS A 22 1.90 0.90 14.57
C LYS A 22 0.70 0.70 13.64
N GLY A 23 -0.53 0.83 14.14
CA GLY A 23 -1.75 0.70 13.34
C GLY A 23 -1.93 1.79 12.27
N THR A 24 -1.25 2.93 12.39
CA THR A 24 -1.33 4.06 11.46
C THR A 24 -0.03 4.30 10.70
N GLU A 25 0.98 3.46 10.91
CA GLU A 25 2.28 3.56 10.23
C GLU A 25 2.17 3.28 8.72
N TYR A 26 1.19 2.46 8.32
CA TYR A 26 0.96 2.07 6.94
C TYR A 26 -0.51 2.22 6.57
N ILE A 27 -0.76 2.71 5.36
CA ILE A 27 -2.09 2.80 4.77
C ILE A 27 -2.23 1.65 3.78
N GLN A 28 -3.29 0.87 3.91
CA GLN A 28 -3.58 -0.18 2.94
C GLN A 28 -4.05 0.46 1.64
N ILE A 29 -3.48 0.00 0.52
CA ILE A 29 -3.92 0.41 -0.81
C ILE A 29 -5.21 -0.34 -1.12
N ASP A 30 -6.25 0.42 -1.44
CA ASP A 30 -7.48 -0.15 -2.00
C ASP A 30 -7.23 -0.50 -3.47
N MET A 31 -7.01 -1.78 -3.73
CA MET A 31 -6.73 -2.27 -5.07
C MET A 31 -7.92 -2.12 -6.01
N GLU A 32 -9.16 -2.15 -5.51
CA GLU A 32 -10.34 -1.97 -6.36
C GLU A 32 -10.41 -0.52 -6.86
N VAL A 33 -10.24 0.45 -5.95
CA VAL A 33 -10.18 1.87 -6.31
C VAL A 33 -9.02 2.15 -7.26
N LEU A 34 -7.84 1.59 -6.98
CA LEU A 34 -6.68 1.72 -7.87
C LEU A 34 -6.98 1.17 -9.27
N MET A 35 -7.49 -0.07 -9.37
CA MET A 35 -7.79 -0.70 -10.66
C MET A 35 -8.86 0.06 -11.44
N ASN A 36 -9.89 0.57 -10.76
CA ASN A 36 -10.94 1.36 -11.38
C ASN A 36 -10.44 2.71 -11.93
N SER A 37 -9.33 3.24 -11.40
CA SER A 37 -8.70 4.48 -11.88
C SER A 37 -7.85 4.29 -13.14
N LEU A 38 -7.39 3.06 -13.44
CA LEU A 38 -6.54 2.76 -14.60
C LEU A 38 -7.38 2.56 -15.85
N GLN A 39 -6.87 2.90 -17.04
CA GLN A 39 -7.48 2.51 -18.31
C GLN A 39 -7.17 1.04 -18.66
N PRO A 40 -8.01 0.35 -19.44
CA PRO A 40 -7.68 -0.97 -19.97
C PRO A 40 -6.34 -0.95 -20.73
N GLY A 41 -5.45 -1.88 -20.44
CA GLY A 41 -4.08 -1.94 -20.96
C GLY A 41 -3.07 -1.02 -20.26
N GLN A 42 -3.47 -0.23 -19.26
CA GLN A 42 -2.56 0.67 -18.55
C GLN A 42 -1.75 -0.07 -17.49
N THR A 43 -0.47 0.29 -17.38
CA THR A 43 0.42 -0.14 -16.30
C THR A 43 0.65 1.01 -15.32
N TYR A 44 0.63 0.71 -14.03
CA TYR A 44 0.96 1.64 -12.95
C TYR A 44 1.97 1.00 -12.00
N GLU A 45 2.99 1.75 -11.61
CA GLU A 45 4.03 1.32 -10.69
C GLU A 45 3.87 2.00 -9.33
N ILE A 46 3.99 1.20 -8.27
CA ILE A 46 4.12 1.66 -6.89
C ILE A 46 5.54 1.26 -6.45
N SER A 47 6.46 2.22 -6.50
CA SER A 47 7.88 2.02 -6.19
C SER A 47 8.09 1.62 -4.73
N ASP A 48 7.40 2.29 -3.81
CA ASP A 48 7.57 2.19 -2.36
C ASP A 48 6.36 1.53 -1.70
N ALA A 49 6.06 0.31 -2.13
CA ALA A 49 5.01 -0.49 -1.53
C ALA A 49 5.57 -1.45 -0.47
N TYR A 50 4.67 -1.95 0.36
CA TYR A 50 4.94 -3.00 1.32
C TYR A 50 3.89 -4.09 1.19
N VAL A 51 4.32 -5.33 1.13
CA VAL A 51 3.44 -6.46 0.90
C VAL A 51 3.47 -7.38 2.12
N GLY A 52 2.29 -7.79 2.59
CA GLY A 52 2.15 -8.74 3.69
C GLY A 52 1.26 -8.24 4.82
N MET A 53 0.61 -9.16 5.53
CA MET A 53 -0.38 -8.82 6.56
C MET A 53 0.28 -8.50 7.91
N THR A 54 1.20 -9.38 8.35
CA THR A 54 1.96 -9.24 9.60
C THR A 54 3.32 -8.62 9.32
N ASP A 55 4.14 -9.30 8.51
CA ASP A 55 5.44 -8.81 8.08
C ASP A 55 5.28 -8.08 6.76
N LYS A 56 5.39 -6.75 6.82
CA LYS A 56 5.29 -5.85 5.67
C LYS A 56 6.66 -5.75 5.01
N VAL A 57 6.83 -6.45 3.89
CA VAL A 57 8.12 -6.52 3.17
C VAL A 57 8.19 -5.40 2.13
N PRO A 58 9.22 -4.53 2.15
CA PRO A 58 9.43 -3.52 1.11
C PRO A 58 9.48 -4.19 -0.26
N THR A 59 8.61 -3.76 -1.16
CA THR A 59 8.40 -4.41 -2.45
C THR A 59 8.00 -3.36 -3.48
N ARG A 60 8.57 -3.44 -4.68
CA ARG A 60 8.04 -2.72 -5.83
C ARG A 60 6.85 -3.49 -6.40
N VAL A 61 5.72 -2.81 -6.57
CA VAL A 61 4.50 -3.41 -7.16
C VAL A 61 4.23 -2.81 -8.52
N ILE A 62 4.02 -3.66 -9.52
CA ILE A 62 3.60 -3.25 -10.86
C ILE A 62 2.19 -3.80 -11.09
N VAL A 63 1.25 -2.92 -11.38
CA VAL A 63 -0.16 -3.24 -11.61
C VAL A 63 -0.45 -3.01 -13.09
N HIS A 64 -1.03 -3.99 -13.75
CA HIS A 64 -1.46 -3.86 -15.15
C HIS A 64 -2.95 -4.18 -15.25
N ARG A 65 -3.74 -3.22 -15.74
CA ARG A 65 -5.17 -3.45 -15.99
C ARG A 65 -5.33 -4.14 -17.33
N LEU A 66 -5.94 -5.32 -17.32
CA LEU A 66 -6.22 -6.08 -18.53
C LEU A 66 -7.29 -5.38 -19.39
N THR A 67 -7.32 -5.74 -20.68
CA THR A 67 -8.27 -5.28 -21.70
C THR A 67 -9.45 -6.23 -21.84
#